data_AF-A0A852SSR2-F1
#
_entry.id   AF-A0A852SSR2-F1
#
_cell.length_a   1.000
_cell.length_b   1.000
_cell.length_c   1.000
_cell.angle_alpha   90.00
_cell.angle_beta   90.00
_cell.angle_gamma   90.00
#
_symmetry.space_group_name_H-M   'P 1'
#
loop_
_entity.id
_entity.type
_entity.pdbx_description
1 polymer ?
#
loop_
_entity_poly.entity_id
_entity_poly.type
_entity_poly.pdbx_seq_one_letter_code
_entity_poly.pdbx_strand_id
1 'polypeptide(L)' 'MEGFLGVDWGAFVVVFLVAFTASILVVGSYAVGLRLLSTGASVKERPLPATAGAIVCFAIGVAAVLYGLWLIVPQFH' A
#
# COMPACT_ATOMS: atom_id res chain seq x y z
N MET A 1 5.20 1.25 -29.73
CA MET A 1 4.23 1.58 -30.80
C MET A 1 4.02 3.07 -30.68
N GLU A 2 4.60 3.88 -31.57
CA GLU A 2 4.46 5.34 -31.51
C GLU A 2 2.97 5.68 -31.62
N GLY A 3 2.38 6.20 -30.54
CA GLY A 3 0.95 6.50 -30.48
C GLY A 3 0.62 7.83 -31.15
N PHE A 4 -0.68 8.11 -31.27
CA PHE A 4 -1.19 9.34 -31.88
C PHE A 4 -0.50 10.57 -31.27
N LEU A 5 0.14 11.39 -32.12
CA LEU A 5 0.96 12.58 -31.77
C LEU A 5 2.38 12.31 -31.22
N GLY A 6 2.92 11.10 -31.38
CA GLY A 6 4.22 10.73 -30.80
C GLY A 6 4.16 10.47 -29.29
N VAL A 7 2.95 10.45 -28.73
CA VAL A 7 2.69 10.09 -27.33
C VAL A 7 2.47 8.59 -27.21
N ASP A 8 3.19 7.96 -26.28
CA ASP A 8 2.92 6.59 -25.88
C ASP A 8 1.76 6.54 -24.87
N TRP A 9 0.54 6.42 -25.40
CA TRP A 9 -0.68 6.23 -24.59
C TRP A 9 -0.63 4.98 -23.71
N GLY A 10 0.15 3.96 -24.10
CA GLY A 10 0.34 2.74 -23.32
C GLY A 10 1.06 3.02 -22.01
N ALA A 11 2.09 3.86 -22.02
CA ALA A 11 2.85 4.22 -20.82
C ALA A 11 1.95 4.89 -19.76
N PHE A 12 1.03 5.77 -20.17
CA PHE A 12 0.09 6.41 -19.25
C PHE A 12 -0.85 5.41 -18.57
N VAL A 13 -1.37 4.44 -19.33
CA VAL A 13 -2.22 3.37 -18.77
C VAL A 13 -1.43 2.54 -17.76
N VAL A 14 -0.18 2.20 -18.06
CA VAL A 14 0.68 1.44 -17.13
C VAL A 14 0.88 2.22 -15.83
N VAL A 15 1.26 3.51 -15.91
CA VAL A 15 1.44 4.34 -14.70
C VAL A 15 0.14 4.45 -13.90
N PHE A 16 -0.98 4.66 -14.57
CA PHE A 16 -2.30 4.71 -13.92
C PHE A 16 -2.59 3.42 -13.16
N LEU A 17 -2.42 2.26 -13.81
CA LEU A 17 -2.69 0.97 -13.17
C LEU A 17 -1.75 0.73 -11.99
N VAL A 18 -0.45 1.00 -12.14
CA VAL A 18 0.53 0.83 -11.07
C VAL A 18 0.21 1.75 -9.89
N ALA A 19 -0.02 3.03 -10.14
CA ALA A 19 -0.35 4.01 -9.09
C ALA A 19 -1.67 3.68 -8.39
N PHE A 20 -2.69 3.27 -9.15
CA PHE A 20 -3.99 2.91 -8.62
C PHE A 20 -3.92 1.64 -7.76
N THR A 21 -3.26 0.59 -8.25
CA THR A 21 -3.06 -0.65 -7.49
C THR A 21 -2.24 -0.40 -6.23
N ALA A 22 -1.14 0.36 -6.31
CA ALA A 22 -0.35 0.73 -5.15
C ALA A 22 -1.18 1.50 -4.12
N SER A 23 -2.00 2.45 -4.57
CA SER A 23 -2.90 3.21 -3.71
C SER A 23 -3.92 2.32 -2.99
N ILE A 24 -4.60 1.43 -3.72
CA ILE A 24 -5.53 0.46 -3.13
C ILE A 24 -4.84 -0.42 -2.09
N LEU A 25 -3.65 -0.94 -2.40
CA LEU A 25 -2.92 -1.82 -1.50
C LEU A 25 -2.54 -1.12 -0.19
N VAL A 26 -2.00 0.10 -0.27
CA VAL A 26 -1.57 0.87 0.91
C VAL A 26 -2.77 1.34 1.73
N VAL A 27 -3.78 1.93 1.09
CA VAL A 27 -4.97 2.43 1.79
C VAL A 27 -5.79 1.28 2.34
N GLY A 28 -5.95 0.21 1.58
CA GLY A 28 -6.68 -0.99 1.98
C GLY A 28 -6.02 -1.70 3.16
N SER A 29 -4.69 -1.88 3.15
CA SER A 29 -3.98 -2.48 4.29
C SER A 29 -4.14 -1.64 5.54
N TYR A 30 -4.00 -0.31 5.44
CA TYR A 30 -4.17 0.59 6.58
C TYR A 30 -5.59 0.56 7.13
N ALA A 31 -6.61 0.63 6.26
CA ALA A 31 -8.01 0.58 6.65
C ALA A 31 -8.36 -0.76 7.34
N VAL A 32 -7.86 -1.88 6.82
CA VAL A 32 -8.04 -3.21 7.45
C VAL A 32 -7.34 -3.27 8.80
N GLY A 33 -6.11 -2.75 8.92
CA GLY A 33 -5.38 -2.71 10.19
C GLY A 33 -6.13 -1.91 11.27
N LEU A 34 -6.66 -0.75 10.91
CA LEU A 34 -7.52 0.04 11.79
C LEU A 34 -8.81 -0.70 12.17
N ARG A 35 -9.46 -1.35 11.22
CA ARG A 35 -10.69 -2.13 11.47
C ARG A 35 -10.45 -3.32 12.41
N LEU A 36 -9.31 -3.98 12.31
CA LEU A 36 -8.92 -5.05 13.23
C LEU A 36 -8.63 -4.50 14.62
N LEU A 37 -7.98 -3.34 14.72
CA LEU A 37 -7.74 -2.66 15.99
C LEU A 37 -9.02 -2.16 16.67
N SER A 38 -10.06 -1.83 15.91
CA SER A 38 -11.37 -1.46 16.46
C SER A 38 -12.22 -2.65 16.93
N THR A 39 -11.72 -3.88 16.87
CA THR A 39 -12.44 -5.06 17.35
C THR A 39 -12.26 -5.22 18.86
N GLY A 40 -13.29 -4.86 19.64
CA GLY A 40 -13.31 -4.96 21.12
C GLY A 40 -13.54 -3.60 21.79
N ALA A 41 -14.14 -3.58 23.00
CA ALA A 41 -14.38 -2.32 23.72
C ALA A 41 -13.15 -1.81 24.49
N SER A 42 -12.16 -2.67 24.71
CA SER A 42 -10.86 -2.30 25.26
C SER A 42 -9.71 -3.15 24.72
N VAL A 43 -8.47 -2.71 24.95
CA VAL A 43 -7.26 -3.46 24.57
C VAL A 43 -7.21 -4.86 25.21
N LYS A 44 -7.75 -5.03 26.42
CA LYS A 44 -7.78 -6.33 27.10
C LYS A 44 -8.77 -7.33 26.48
N GLU A 45 -9.82 -6.83 25.85
CA GLU A 45 -10.88 -7.64 25.24
C GLU A 45 -10.61 -7.91 23.76
N ARG A 46 -9.65 -7.20 23.15
CA ARG A 46 -9.29 -7.41 21.75
C ARG A 46 -8.63 -8.79 21.57
N PRO A 47 -9.16 -9.64 20.68
CA PRO A 47 -8.56 -10.94 20.44
C PRO A 47 -7.15 -10.79 19.86
N LEU A 48 -6.20 -11.60 20.35
CA LEU A 48 -4.82 -11.69 19.86
C LEU A 48 -4.70 -11.76 18.33
N PRO A 49 -5.48 -12.58 17.59
CA PRO A 49 -5.39 -12.62 16.12
C PRO A 49 -5.74 -11.28 15.44
N ALA A 50 -6.63 -10.47 16.02
CA ALA A 50 -6.93 -9.14 15.47
C ALA A 50 -5.74 -8.18 15.66
N THR A 51 -5.03 -8.29 16.80
CA THR A 51 -3.80 -7.53 17.04
C THR A 51 -2.71 -7.91 16.05
N ALA A 52 -2.44 -9.21 15.91
CA ALA A 52 -1.42 -9.71 15.00
C ALA A 52 -1.74 -9.32 13.55
N GLY A 53 -2.99 -9.49 13.11
CA GLY A 53 -3.43 -9.09 11.78
C GLY A 53 -3.25 -7.60 11.52
N ALA A 54 -3.58 -6.74 12.49
CA ALA A 54 -3.36 -5.30 12.36
C ALA A 54 -1.87 -4.96 12.20
N ILE A 55 -1.00 -5.58 13.00
CA ILE A 55 0.46 -5.39 12.90
C ILE A 55 0.96 -5.81 11.51
N VAL A 56 0.51 -6.97 11.01
CA VAL A 56 0.87 -7.44 9.67
C VAL A 56 0.42 -6.44 8.60
N CYS A 57 -0.82 -5.94 8.67
CA CYS A 57 -1.34 -4.95 7.73
C CYS A 57 -0.51 -3.66 7.73
N PHE A 58 -0.14 -3.14 8.91
CA PHE A 58 0.72 -1.96 9.01
C PHE A 58 2.13 -2.23 8.51
N ALA A 59 2.69 -3.41 8.78
CA ALA A 59 4.00 -3.79 8.28
C ALA A 59 4.04 -3.82 6.75
N ILE A 60 2.99 -4.31 6.09
CA ILE A 60 2.86 -4.27 4.63
C ILE A 60 2.87 -2.83 4.12
N GLY A 61 2.09 -1.93 4.73
CA GLY A 61 2.07 -0.51 4.36
C GLY A 61 3.42 0.17 4.52
N VAL A 62 4.09 -0.06 5.66
CA VAL A 62 5.44 0.47 5.92
C VAL A 62 6.44 -0.08 4.91
N ALA A 63 6.42 -1.38 4.62
CA ALA A 63 7.31 -1.98 3.64
C ALA A 63 7.12 -1.38 2.24
N ALA A 64 5.87 -1.17 1.82
CA ALA A 64 5.56 -0.53 0.54
C ALA A 64 6.11 0.91 0.46
N VAL A 65 5.96 1.69 1.53
CA VAL A 65 6.51 3.06 1.60
C VAL A 65 8.02 3.05 1.58
N LEU A 66 8.67 2.19 2.38
CA LEU A 66 10.13 2.08 2.43
C LEU A 66 10.70 1.65 1.07
N TYR A 67 10.02 0.75 0.37
CA TYR A 67 10.42 0.36 -0.98
C TYR A 67 10.28 1.52 -1.97
N GLY A 68 9.20 2.31 -1.89
CA GLY A 68 9.04 3.53 -2.68
C GLY A 68 10.17 4.54 -2.42
N LEU A 69 10.52 4.77 -1.15
CA LEU A 69 11.64 5.65 -0.78
C LEU A 69 12.98 5.13 -1.31
N TRP A 70 13.20 3.81 -1.24
CA TRP A 70 14.39 3.17 -1.80
C TRP A 70 14.52 3.47 -3.30
N LEU A 71 13.44 3.34 -4.07
CA LEU A 71 13.44 3.64 -5.51
C LEU A 71 13.62 5.12 -5.85
N ILE A 72 13.05 6.04 -5.04
CA ILE A 72 13.15 7.48 -5.27
C ILE A 72 14.57 8.00 -4.99
N VAL A 73 15.27 7.44 -4.01
CA VAL A 73 16.60 7.89 -3.60
C VAL A 73 17.68 7.12 -4.36
N PRO A 74 18.35 7.72 -5.35
CA PRO A 74 19.33 7.03 -6.21
C PRO A 74 20.66 6.69 -5.52
N GLN A 75 20.79 6.93 -4.21
CA GLN A 75 21.95 6.49 -3.42
C GLN A 75 21.72 5.13 -2.75
N PHE A 76 20.48 4.64 -2.72
CA PHE A 76 20.14 3.37 -2.08
C PHE A 76 20.09 2.18 -3.07
N HIS A 77 20.00 2.45 -4.38
CA HIS A 77 20.07 1.45 -5.46
C HIS A 77 21.19 1.76 -6.46
#